data_AF-A0A2L0RY23-F1
#
_entry.id   AF-A0A2L0RY23-F1
#
_cell.length_a   1.000
_cell.length_b   1.000
_cell.length_c   1.000
_cell.angle_alpha   90.00
_cell.angle_beta   90.00
_cell.angle_gamma   90.00
#
_symmetry.space_group_name_H-M   'P 1'
#
loop_
_entity.id
_entity.type
_entity.pdbx_description
1 polymer ?
#
loop_
_entity_poly.entity_id
_entity_poly.type
_entity_poly.pdbx_seq_one_letter_code
_entity_poly.pdbx_strand_id
1 'polypeptide(L)'
;MPVERSSNGILFTRDAQFIEHDNELYRVKNPYYTNYVAAEEVVMGNLFSMTGLGAPKMMLCNGCEGFFDFNKTTRGDFSANADLSKFACVASKVEPSFKDLGTFLLDTKVMPELLKAEGEKSLVSAPAVKKVIDSYHALVQSYKNADSRLEDIYQAFPDGQHRQAPGVLDKVKAENLIKFSVLEKLNDLLPPALKQEQQQHYFASRLINNWDYLNFSFCNFGYFQPDTAKDQYRGMTVDFGGSGTLGFGGLSKAESFERATQGARPENPLQSTSLFERKDSTFSSDFPPSLTGISTIPRSRPLLSTIKDMVKTENDIYEAKNIQSHEKALGPALEVAYRLSVLPEPALQQFFTENWVAGGQDFPYRDKSPEHNVDTQQMTTIMADRKNAFIDQFGRRNIERWEANNPERAAQARAEVEHAVNSVVEGKYEVRPLGAGSQTI
;
A
#
# COMPACT_ATOMS: atom_id res chain seq x y z
N MET A 1 2.64 9.44 28.35
CA MET A 1 2.82 10.85 27.92
C MET A 1 1.58 11.28 27.14
N PRO A 2 1.21 12.57 27.08
CA PRO A 2 0.04 13.01 26.31
C PRO A 2 0.24 12.68 24.83
N VAL A 3 -0.74 12.00 24.23
CA VAL A 3 -0.70 11.52 22.85
C VAL A 3 -0.98 12.68 21.89
N GLU A 4 -0.02 12.99 21.01
CA GLU A 4 -0.22 13.94 19.91
C GLU A 4 -1.12 13.33 18.84
N ARG A 5 -2.28 13.94 18.59
CA ARG A 5 -3.12 13.64 17.43
C ARG A 5 -2.52 14.34 16.21
N SER A 6 -1.76 13.63 15.38
CA SER A 6 -1.29 14.19 14.10
C SER A 6 -2.38 14.05 13.03
N SER A 7 -3.04 15.15 12.65
CA SER A 7 -3.89 15.21 11.47
C SER A 7 -3.09 15.74 10.28
N ASN A 8 -2.58 14.84 9.43
CA ASN A 8 -2.06 15.22 8.12
C ASN A 8 -3.25 15.61 7.21
N GLY A 9 -3.66 16.87 7.27
CA GLY A 9 -4.72 17.42 6.43
C GLY A 9 -6.12 16.86 6.75
N ILE A 10 -7.15 17.57 6.31
CA ILE A 10 -8.57 17.31 6.60
C ILE A 10 -9.10 16.08 5.81
N LEU A 11 -8.27 15.06 5.61
CA LEU A 11 -8.64 13.78 5.02
C LEU A 11 -8.42 12.63 6.01
N PHE A 12 -9.06 12.78 7.17
CA PHE A 12 -9.51 11.73 8.10
C PHE A 12 -8.84 10.37 7.91
N THR A 13 -7.63 10.22 8.43
CA THR A 13 -7.12 8.94 8.90
C THR A 13 -7.98 8.54 10.11
N ARG A 14 -8.32 7.25 10.24
CA ARG A 14 -9.01 6.77 11.43
C ARG A 14 -8.17 7.10 12.66
N ASP A 15 -8.83 7.34 13.80
CA ASP A 15 -8.15 7.55 15.07
C ASP A 15 -7.08 6.47 15.24
N ALA A 16 -5.86 6.95 15.42
CA ALA A 16 -4.69 6.12 15.68
C ALA A 16 -4.04 6.63 16.96
N GLN A 17 -3.47 5.70 17.71
CA GLN A 17 -2.74 5.96 18.94
C GLN A 17 -1.28 5.61 18.71
N PHE A 18 -0.38 6.34 19.35
CA PHE A 18 1.05 6.04 19.31
C PHE A 18 1.46 5.45 20.65
N ILE A 19 2.08 4.27 20.62
CA ILE A 19 2.54 3.56 21.82
C ILE A 19 4.01 3.19 21.66
N GLU A 20 4.73 3.11 22.78
CA GLU A 20 6.08 2.57 22.82
C GLU A 20 6.02 1.10 23.23
N HIS A 21 6.71 0.23 22.48
CA HIS A 21 6.86 -1.19 22.77
C HIS A 21 8.29 -1.61 22.40
N ASP A 22 9.00 -2.26 23.31
CA ASP A 22 10.41 -2.66 23.14
C ASP A 22 11.35 -1.53 22.68
N ASN A 23 11.13 -0.30 23.20
CA ASN A 23 11.83 0.93 22.81
C ASN A 23 11.62 1.36 21.34
N GLU A 24 10.59 0.85 20.68
CA GLU A 24 10.17 1.26 19.35
C GLU A 24 8.79 1.90 19.40
N LEU A 25 8.55 2.89 18.54
CA LEU A 25 7.26 3.56 18.44
C LEU A 25 6.36 2.81 17.46
N TYR A 26 5.12 2.54 17.86
CA TYR A 26 4.10 1.90 17.05
C TYR A 26 2.89 2.80 16.89
N ARG A 27 2.36 2.87 15.66
CA ARG A 27 1.06 3.44 15.35
C ARG A 27 0.02 2.31 15.42
N VAL A 28 -0.90 2.42 16.37
CA VAL A 28 -2.00 1.47 16.57
C VAL A 28 -3.27 2.06 15.96
N LYS A 29 -3.99 1.28 15.16
CA LYS A 29 -5.29 1.66 14.61
C LYS A 29 -6.35 0.60 14.87
N ASN A 30 -7.55 1.05 15.18
CA ASN A 30 -8.73 0.21 15.18
C ASN A 30 -9.20 -0.02 13.73
N PRO A 31 -9.23 -1.27 13.22
CA PRO A 31 -9.70 -1.57 11.86
C PRO A 31 -11.21 -1.37 11.69
N TYR A 32 -11.93 -0.97 12.74
CA TYR A 32 -13.37 -0.71 12.81
C TYR A 32 -14.25 -1.95 12.58
N TYR A 33 -13.91 -2.89 11.69
CA TYR A 33 -14.86 -3.92 11.27
C TYR A 33 -14.86 -5.14 12.18
N THR A 34 -13.81 -5.95 12.11
CA THR A 34 -13.68 -7.21 12.85
C THR A 34 -12.21 -7.51 13.16
N ASN A 35 -11.97 -8.49 14.05
CA ASN A 35 -10.62 -8.98 14.31
C ASN A 35 -9.98 -9.64 13.09
N TYR A 36 -10.80 -10.25 12.24
CA TYR A 36 -10.36 -10.84 10.98
C TYR A 36 -9.69 -9.78 10.08
N VAL A 37 -10.27 -8.58 10.00
CA VAL A 37 -9.65 -7.46 9.26
C VAL A 37 -8.30 -7.06 9.84
N ALA A 38 -8.17 -7.05 11.18
CA ALA A 38 -6.89 -6.77 11.83
C ALA A 38 -5.83 -7.81 11.45
N ALA A 39 -6.17 -9.09 11.59
CA ALA A 39 -5.27 -10.21 11.36
C ALA A 39 -4.82 -10.26 9.90
N GLU A 40 -5.75 -10.15 8.96
CA GLU A 40 -5.42 -10.18 7.55
C GLU A 40 -4.56 -9.00 7.13
N GLU A 41 -4.82 -7.79 7.64
CA GLU A 41 -3.97 -6.64 7.36
C GLU A 41 -2.52 -6.88 7.82
N VAL A 42 -2.32 -7.41 9.03
CA VAL A 42 -1.00 -7.74 9.58
C VAL A 42 -0.31 -8.82 8.75
N VAL A 43 -1.02 -9.91 8.43
CA VAL A 43 -0.45 -11.02 7.65
C VAL A 43 -0.07 -10.56 6.24
N MET A 44 -0.91 -9.78 5.57
CA MET A 44 -0.62 -9.30 4.21
C MET A 44 0.53 -8.30 4.18
N GLY A 45 0.67 -7.43 5.20
CA GLY A 45 1.81 -6.53 5.32
C GLY A 45 3.13 -7.28 5.55
N ASN A 46 3.12 -8.27 6.45
CA ASN A 46 4.30 -9.09 6.70
C ASN A 46 4.65 -9.98 5.47
N LEU A 47 3.67 -10.54 4.77
CA LEU A 47 3.90 -11.24 3.50
C LEU A 47 4.53 -10.32 2.45
N PHE A 48 4.02 -9.09 2.30
CA PHE A 48 4.62 -8.11 1.38
C PHE A 48 6.09 -7.85 1.74
N SER A 49 6.40 -7.71 3.02
CA SER A 49 7.78 -7.47 3.48
C SER A 49 8.75 -8.59 3.08
N MET A 50 8.29 -9.85 2.99
CA MET A 50 9.11 -10.99 2.55
C MET A 50 9.66 -10.84 1.12
N THR A 51 9.12 -9.91 0.31
CA THR A 51 9.69 -9.55 -1.00
C THR A 51 11.00 -8.74 -0.90
N GLY A 52 11.40 -8.34 0.32
CA GLY A 52 12.55 -7.47 0.58
C GLY A 52 12.27 -5.99 0.28
N LEU A 53 11.04 -5.64 -0.10
CA LEU A 53 10.59 -4.25 -0.27
C LEU A 53 10.03 -3.69 1.04
N GLY A 54 10.07 -2.37 1.19
CA GLY A 54 9.71 -1.71 2.45
C GLY A 54 8.23 -1.88 2.82
N ALA A 55 7.99 -2.41 4.01
CA ALA A 55 6.71 -2.35 4.72
C ALA A 55 7.01 -2.19 6.22
N PRO A 56 6.14 -1.51 6.98
CA PRO A 56 6.32 -1.40 8.42
C PRO A 56 6.22 -2.78 9.06
N LYS A 57 6.93 -2.98 10.17
CA LYS A 57 6.69 -4.14 11.03
C LYS A 57 5.24 -4.10 11.50
N MET A 58 4.47 -5.14 11.20
CA MET A 58 3.05 -5.21 11.55
C MET A 58 2.80 -6.30 12.59
N MET A 59 1.99 -5.98 13.59
CA MET A 59 1.61 -6.86 14.69
C MET A 59 0.15 -6.67 15.05
N LEU A 60 -0.47 -7.71 15.61
CA LEU A 60 -1.74 -7.58 16.30
C LEU A 60 -1.51 -6.94 17.68
N CYS A 61 -2.37 -6.00 18.04
CA CYS A 61 -2.40 -5.38 19.36
C CYS A 61 -3.73 -5.73 20.03
N ASN A 62 -3.69 -6.37 21.19
CA ASN A 62 -4.86 -6.66 22.02
C ASN A 62 -4.94 -5.68 23.19
N GLY A 63 -5.95 -5.78 24.06
CA GLY A 63 -6.10 -4.84 25.19
C GLY A 63 -6.38 -3.40 24.73
N CYS A 64 -6.91 -3.24 23.53
CA CYS A 64 -7.10 -1.95 22.89
C CYS A 64 -8.13 -1.05 23.57
N GLU A 65 -8.94 -1.57 24.49
CA GLU A 65 -9.94 -0.83 25.23
C GLU A 65 -9.33 0.26 26.13
N GLY A 66 -8.04 0.15 26.45
CA GLY A 66 -7.29 1.22 27.12
C GLY A 66 -6.95 2.41 26.20
N PHE A 67 -7.01 2.21 24.89
CA PHE A 67 -6.59 3.18 23.87
C PHE A 67 -7.75 3.71 23.02
N PHE A 68 -8.81 2.91 22.86
CA PHE A 68 -9.98 3.19 22.03
C PHE A 68 -11.27 2.93 22.79
N ASP A 69 -12.25 3.83 22.63
CA ASP A 69 -13.62 3.57 23.06
C ASP A 69 -14.30 2.65 22.04
N PHE A 70 -14.59 1.41 22.44
CA PHE A 70 -15.27 0.44 21.59
C PHE A 70 -16.77 0.46 21.83
N ASN A 71 -17.53 0.82 20.79
CA ASN A 71 -18.98 0.86 20.80
C ASN A 71 -19.52 0.65 19.37
N LYS A 72 -20.84 0.72 19.19
CA LYS A 72 -21.49 0.50 17.87
C LYS A 72 -21.05 1.48 16.76
N THR A 73 -20.50 2.64 17.10
CA THR A 73 -20.04 3.65 16.14
C THR A 73 -18.54 3.59 15.87
N THR A 74 -17.77 2.85 16.67
CA THR A 74 -16.32 2.69 16.51
C THR A 74 -15.93 1.25 16.16
N ARG A 75 -16.87 0.30 16.27
CA ARG A 75 -16.63 -1.10 15.99
C ARG A 75 -17.88 -1.80 15.41
N GLY A 76 -17.72 -2.41 14.24
CA GLY A 76 -18.77 -2.96 13.39
C GLY A 76 -19.30 -4.31 13.84
N ASP A 77 -18.50 -5.10 14.56
CA ASP A 77 -18.90 -6.34 15.23
C ASP A 77 -19.25 -6.14 16.72
N PHE A 78 -19.39 -4.89 17.17
CA PHE A 78 -19.71 -4.61 18.57
C PHE A 78 -21.08 -5.14 18.99
N SER A 79 -21.12 -5.76 20.18
CA SER A 79 -22.35 -6.06 20.91
C SER A 79 -22.23 -5.58 22.36
N ALA A 80 -23.35 -5.27 23.01
CA ALA A 80 -23.35 -4.68 24.35
C ALA A 80 -22.69 -5.56 25.43
N ASN A 81 -22.61 -6.87 25.20
CA ASN A 81 -22.00 -7.84 26.11
C ASN A 81 -20.69 -8.41 25.54
N ALA A 82 -20.08 -7.74 24.55
CA ALA A 82 -18.82 -8.18 23.97
C ALA A 82 -17.69 -8.06 25.00
N ASP A 83 -16.82 -9.07 25.02
CA ASP A 83 -15.57 -9.01 25.77
C ASP A 83 -14.56 -8.16 24.99
N LEU A 84 -14.43 -6.89 25.37
CA LEU A 84 -13.63 -5.90 24.65
C LEU A 84 -12.13 -6.23 24.65
N SER A 85 -11.65 -6.98 25.65
CA SER A 85 -10.25 -7.41 25.74
C SER A 85 -9.82 -8.29 24.56
N LYS A 86 -10.80 -8.90 23.88
CA LYS A 86 -10.60 -9.72 22.69
C LYS A 86 -10.55 -8.91 21.40
N PHE A 87 -10.82 -7.60 21.41
CA PHE A 87 -10.75 -6.80 20.20
C PHE A 87 -9.32 -6.50 19.82
N ALA A 88 -8.94 -6.97 18.64
CA ALA A 88 -7.64 -6.75 18.05
C ALA A 88 -7.62 -5.46 17.23
N CYS A 89 -6.51 -4.74 17.36
CA CYS A 89 -6.09 -3.62 16.54
C CYS A 89 -4.87 -4.00 15.70
N VAL A 90 -4.56 -3.14 14.74
CA VAL A 90 -3.33 -3.25 13.94
C VAL A 90 -2.30 -2.30 14.52
N ALA A 91 -1.15 -2.82 14.93
CA ALA A 91 0.02 -2.03 15.28
C ALA A 91 1.05 -2.09 14.14
N SER A 92 1.48 -0.93 13.67
CA SER A 92 2.54 -0.80 12.66
C SER A 92 3.68 0.04 13.22
N LYS A 93 4.92 -0.46 13.16
CA LYS A 93 6.10 0.31 13.59
C LYS A 93 6.18 1.62 12.82
N VAL A 94 6.42 2.71 13.54
CA VAL A 94 6.60 4.04 12.97
C VAL A 94 8.01 4.15 12.42
N GLU A 95 8.11 4.59 11.18
CA GLU A 95 9.35 5.06 10.57
C GLU A 95 9.35 6.60 10.63
N PRO A 96 10.13 7.24 11.50
CA PRO A 96 10.06 8.68 11.75
C PRO A 96 10.33 9.53 10.50
N SER A 97 11.14 9.03 9.57
CA SER A 97 11.49 9.74 8.33
C SER A 97 10.47 9.53 7.21
N PHE A 98 9.50 8.63 7.40
CA PHE A 98 8.52 8.29 6.37
C PHE A 98 7.63 9.48 6.04
N LYS A 99 7.49 9.71 4.74
CA LYS A 99 6.52 10.63 4.17
C LYS A 99 5.72 9.88 3.12
N ASP A 100 4.40 9.90 3.28
CA ASP A 100 3.47 9.55 2.21
C ASP A 100 3.88 10.24 0.92
N LEU A 101 3.71 9.56 -0.22
CA LEU A 101 4.14 10.06 -1.51
C LEU A 101 3.61 11.47 -1.80
N GLY A 102 2.34 11.75 -1.47
CA GLY A 102 1.76 13.08 -1.62
C GLY A 102 2.53 14.17 -0.86
N THR A 103 2.87 13.91 0.41
CA THR A 103 3.66 14.82 1.25
C THR A 103 5.11 14.92 0.76
N PHE A 104 5.70 13.80 0.37
CA PHE A 104 7.07 13.75 -0.17
C PHE A 104 7.21 14.62 -1.43
N LEU A 105 6.27 14.50 -2.36
CA LEU A 105 6.25 15.29 -3.61
C LEU A 105 6.10 16.79 -3.36
N LEU A 106 5.48 17.19 -2.26
CA LEU A 106 5.28 18.59 -1.88
C LEU A 106 6.43 19.16 -1.04
N ASP A 107 7.45 18.36 -0.71
CA ASP A 107 8.57 18.79 0.12
C ASP A 107 9.50 19.74 -0.63
N THR A 108 9.36 21.03 -0.33
CA THR A 108 10.10 22.11 -0.99
C THR A 108 11.58 22.18 -0.63
N LYS A 109 12.06 21.34 0.29
CA LYS A 109 13.48 21.20 0.59
C LYS A 109 14.06 20.00 -0.16
N VAL A 110 13.42 18.84 -0.02
CA VAL A 110 13.93 17.56 -0.55
C VAL A 110 13.81 17.48 -2.06
N MET A 111 12.63 17.77 -2.64
CA MET A 111 12.40 17.54 -4.07
C MET A 111 13.30 18.40 -4.98
N PRO A 112 13.48 19.72 -4.73
CA PRO A 112 14.42 20.51 -5.53
C PRO A 112 15.86 20.00 -5.49
N GLU A 113 16.32 19.50 -4.34
CA GLU A 113 17.66 18.91 -4.18
C GLU A 113 17.80 17.63 -5.00
N LEU A 114 16.80 16.75 -4.93
CA LEU A 114 16.77 15.52 -5.74
C LEU A 114 16.74 15.81 -7.24
N LEU A 115 15.93 16.77 -7.67
CA LEU A 115 15.83 17.20 -9.07
C LEU A 115 17.16 17.79 -9.57
N LYS A 116 17.83 18.57 -8.72
CA LYS A 116 19.15 19.13 -9.02
C LYS A 116 20.19 18.03 -9.16
N ALA A 117 20.27 17.12 -8.20
CA ALA A 117 21.23 16.01 -8.20
C ALA A 117 21.03 15.09 -9.42
N GLU A 118 19.77 14.78 -9.78
CA GLU A 118 19.48 13.99 -10.98
C GLU A 118 19.85 14.73 -12.27
N GLY A 119 19.61 16.04 -12.34
CA GLY A 119 20.04 16.87 -13.46
C GLY A 119 21.56 16.89 -13.65
N GLU A 120 22.31 16.99 -12.55
CA GLU A 120 23.79 16.93 -12.55
C GLU A 120 24.27 15.55 -13.01
N LYS A 121 23.69 14.47 -12.48
CA LYS A 121 23.99 13.07 -12.86
C LYS A 121 23.71 12.80 -14.34
N SER A 122 22.61 13.34 -14.86
CA SER A 122 22.19 13.20 -16.25
C SER A 122 22.86 14.18 -17.22
N LEU A 123 23.85 14.97 -16.75
CA LEU A 123 24.58 15.98 -17.54
C LEU A 123 23.66 17.00 -18.24
N VAL A 124 22.53 17.31 -17.60
CA VAL A 124 21.58 18.31 -18.08
C VAL A 124 22.12 19.71 -17.76
N SER A 125 21.91 20.67 -18.67
CA SER A 125 22.41 22.03 -18.46
C SER A 125 21.76 22.71 -17.24
N ALA A 126 22.53 23.50 -16.50
CA ALA A 126 22.03 24.23 -15.32
C ALA A 126 20.76 25.08 -15.60
N PRO A 127 20.62 25.77 -16.76
CA PRO A 127 19.37 26.46 -17.11
C PRO A 127 18.16 25.53 -17.26
N ALA A 128 18.35 24.32 -17.80
CA ALA A 128 17.27 23.34 -17.94
C ALA A 128 16.86 22.76 -16.58
N VAL A 129 17.82 22.44 -15.70
CA VAL A 129 17.54 22.03 -14.31
C VAL A 129 16.77 23.11 -13.57
N LYS A 130 17.19 24.38 -13.68
CA LYS A 130 16.48 25.52 -13.08
C LYS A 130 15.03 25.59 -13.55
N LYS A 131 14.77 25.43 -14.85
CA LYS A 131 13.40 25.44 -15.41
C LYS A 131 12.51 24.34 -14.82
N VAL A 132 13.06 23.15 -14.59
CA VAL A 132 12.35 22.04 -13.93
C VAL A 132 11.99 22.40 -12.49
N ILE A 133 12.94 22.97 -11.74
CA ILE A 133 12.73 23.42 -10.35
C ILE A 133 11.71 24.57 -10.27
N ASP A 134 11.78 25.55 -11.17
CA ASP A 134 10.81 26.64 -11.25
C ASP A 134 9.39 26.10 -11.55
N SER A 135 9.29 25.11 -12.46
CA SER A 135 8.03 24.42 -12.76
C SER A 135 7.50 23.62 -11.57
N TYR A 136 8.38 22.95 -10.82
CA TYR A 136 8.07 22.29 -9.57
C TYR A 136 7.46 23.26 -8.54
N HIS A 137 8.10 24.41 -8.31
CA HIS A 137 7.59 25.40 -7.36
C HIS A 137 6.23 25.98 -7.76
N ALA A 138 6.02 26.22 -9.07
CA ALA A 138 4.73 26.67 -9.57
C ALA A 138 3.62 25.62 -9.32
N LEU A 139 3.92 24.33 -9.50
CA LEU A 139 3.01 23.23 -9.19
C LEU A 139 2.67 23.20 -7.68
N VAL A 140 3.68 23.24 -6.81
CA VAL A 140 3.48 23.27 -5.35
C VAL A 140 2.63 24.46 -4.92
N GLN A 141 2.84 25.64 -5.50
CA GLN A 141 2.01 26.82 -5.21
C GLN A 141 0.56 26.61 -5.65
N SER A 142 0.34 25.98 -6.81
CA SER A 142 -1.01 25.64 -7.27
C SER A 142 -1.71 24.66 -6.33
N TYR A 143 -0.99 23.67 -5.80
CA TYR A 143 -1.53 22.76 -4.78
C TYR A 143 -1.93 23.52 -3.53
N LYS A 144 -1.03 24.34 -2.96
CA LYS A 144 -1.27 25.12 -1.73
C LYS A 144 -2.46 26.07 -1.86
N ASN A 145 -2.63 26.69 -3.03
CA ASN A 145 -3.78 27.55 -3.28
C ASN A 145 -5.10 26.77 -3.29
N ALA A 146 -5.12 25.55 -3.85
CA ALA A 146 -6.31 24.70 -3.83
C ALA A 146 -6.59 24.15 -2.42
N ASP A 147 -5.54 23.80 -1.68
CA ASP A 147 -5.65 23.32 -0.30
C ASP A 147 -6.22 24.40 0.63
N SER A 148 -5.71 25.63 0.54
CA SER A 148 -6.23 26.77 1.30
C SER A 148 -7.71 27.05 0.98
N ARG A 149 -8.12 26.95 -0.30
CA ARG A 149 -9.55 27.09 -0.65
C ARG A 149 -10.42 25.96 -0.09
N LEU A 150 -9.88 24.74 0.03
CA LEU A 150 -10.58 23.64 0.69
C LEU A 150 -10.71 23.88 2.20
N GLU A 151 -9.65 24.38 2.85
CA GLU A 151 -9.68 24.76 4.25
C GLU A 151 -10.77 25.82 4.51
N ASP A 152 -10.85 26.86 3.67
CA ASP A 152 -11.91 27.88 3.76
C ASP A 152 -13.31 27.27 3.65
N ILE A 153 -13.51 26.32 2.71
CA ILE A 153 -14.79 25.61 2.57
C ILE A 153 -15.09 24.77 3.81
N TYR A 154 -14.13 24.00 4.31
CA TYR A 154 -14.36 23.14 5.48
C TYR A 154 -14.59 23.94 6.76
N GLN A 155 -13.98 25.12 6.90
CA GLN A 155 -14.25 26.05 7.99
C GLN A 155 -15.66 26.66 7.89
N ALA A 156 -16.12 26.99 6.68
CA ALA A 156 -17.46 27.53 6.45
C ALA A 156 -18.58 26.47 6.62
N PHE A 157 -18.25 25.19 6.45
CA PHE A 157 -19.18 24.06 6.52
C PHE A 157 -18.66 22.96 7.46
N PRO A 158 -18.61 23.21 8.78
CA PRO A 158 -18.14 22.22 9.76
C PRO A 158 -19.03 20.96 9.77
N ASP A 159 -18.53 19.89 10.38
CA ASP A 159 -19.25 18.62 10.58
C ASP A 159 -19.76 17.95 9.29
N GLY A 160 -19.12 18.23 8.16
CA GLY A 160 -19.44 17.59 6.89
C GLY A 160 -20.66 18.17 6.16
N GLN A 161 -21.17 19.33 6.60
CA GLN A 161 -22.33 20.00 6.00
C GLN A 161 -22.12 20.33 4.51
N HIS A 162 -20.87 20.46 4.05
CA HIS A 162 -20.50 20.66 2.64
C HIS A 162 -21.04 19.58 1.71
N ARG A 163 -21.32 18.37 2.23
CA ARG A 163 -21.85 17.24 1.44
C ARG A 163 -23.30 17.43 1.02
N GLN A 164 -24.08 18.18 1.79
CA GLN A 164 -25.50 18.38 1.58
C GLN A 164 -25.81 19.78 1.03
N ALA A 165 -24.87 20.73 1.20
CA ALA A 165 -25.03 22.09 0.72
C ALA A 165 -24.98 22.17 -0.82
N PRO A 166 -26.00 22.78 -1.48
CA PRO A 166 -26.08 22.84 -2.94
C PRO A 166 -24.82 23.44 -3.59
N GLY A 167 -24.20 22.69 -4.50
CA GLY A 167 -23.02 23.12 -5.26
C GLY A 167 -21.71 23.22 -4.45
N VAL A 168 -21.73 23.01 -3.14
CA VAL A 168 -20.50 23.06 -2.31
C VAL A 168 -19.66 21.81 -2.49
N LEU A 169 -20.29 20.63 -2.52
CA LEU A 169 -19.59 19.37 -2.79
C LEU A 169 -18.86 19.39 -4.14
N ASP A 170 -19.45 20.03 -5.15
CA ASP A 170 -18.82 20.15 -6.47
C ASP A 170 -17.61 21.08 -6.44
N LYS A 171 -17.64 22.15 -5.64
CA LYS A 171 -16.45 22.97 -5.37
C LYS A 171 -15.35 22.16 -4.68
N VAL A 172 -15.71 21.38 -3.66
CA VAL A 172 -14.75 20.48 -2.96
C VAL A 172 -14.12 19.50 -3.94
N LYS A 173 -14.91 18.87 -4.81
CA LYS A 173 -14.40 17.98 -5.88
C LYS A 173 -13.48 18.74 -6.84
N ALA A 174 -13.85 19.94 -7.28
CA ALA A 174 -13.01 20.72 -8.19
C ALA A 174 -11.64 21.04 -7.59
N GLU A 175 -11.57 21.45 -6.33
CA GLU A 175 -10.30 21.71 -5.65
C GLU A 175 -9.48 20.43 -5.40
N ASN A 176 -10.14 19.33 -5.01
CA ASN A 176 -9.47 18.04 -4.90
C ASN A 176 -8.93 17.55 -6.26
N LEU A 177 -9.61 17.85 -7.37
CA LEU A 177 -9.13 17.50 -8.71
C LEU A 177 -7.85 18.30 -9.04
N ILE A 178 -7.80 19.59 -8.70
CA ILE A 178 -6.59 20.40 -8.86
C ILE A 178 -5.44 19.79 -8.05
N LYS A 179 -5.67 19.49 -6.77
CA LYS A 179 -4.66 18.85 -5.91
C LYS A 179 -4.14 17.54 -6.50
N PHE A 180 -5.04 16.66 -6.93
CA PHE A 180 -4.70 15.39 -7.57
C PHE A 180 -3.89 15.58 -8.86
N SER A 181 -4.35 16.43 -9.79
CA SER A 181 -3.64 16.69 -11.04
C SER A 181 -2.27 17.33 -10.84
N VAL A 182 -2.08 18.10 -9.77
CA VAL A 182 -0.76 18.59 -9.38
C VAL A 182 0.11 17.44 -8.88
N LEU A 183 -0.39 16.56 -8.01
CA LEU A 183 0.36 15.39 -7.53
C LEU A 183 0.77 14.46 -8.68
N GLU A 184 -0.10 14.22 -9.67
CA GLU A 184 0.25 13.44 -10.87
C GLU A 184 1.46 14.05 -11.61
N LYS A 185 1.44 15.38 -11.81
CA LYS A 185 2.55 16.10 -12.48
C LYS A 185 3.83 16.10 -11.65
N LEU A 186 3.72 16.23 -10.33
CA LEU A 186 4.88 16.16 -9.44
C LEU A 186 5.47 14.75 -9.42
N ASN A 187 4.63 13.70 -9.46
CA ASN A 187 5.10 12.31 -9.53
C ASN A 187 5.87 12.02 -10.82
N ASP A 188 5.47 12.65 -11.95
CA ASP A 188 6.21 12.57 -13.20
C ASP A 188 7.62 13.20 -13.12
N LEU A 189 7.88 14.06 -12.14
CA LEU A 189 9.20 14.66 -11.89
C LEU A 189 10.11 13.82 -10.99
N LEU A 190 9.63 12.69 -10.44
CA LEU A 190 10.48 11.86 -9.58
C LEU A 190 11.75 11.41 -10.32
N PRO A 191 12.92 11.41 -9.64
CA PRO A 191 14.13 10.80 -10.17
C PRO A 191 13.89 9.34 -10.59
N PRO A 192 14.54 8.86 -11.67
CA PRO A 192 14.29 7.52 -12.21
C PRO A 192 14.43 6.38 -11.20
N ALA A 193 15.38 6.46 -10.26
CA ALA A 193 15.59 5.46 -9.23
C ALA A 193 14.41 5.37 -8.24
N LEU A 194 13.85 6.51 -7.83
CA LEU A 194 12.67 6.55 -6.96
C LEU A 194 11.43 6.06 -7.70
N LYS A 195 11.28 6.46 -8.97
CA LYS A 195 10.20 5.96 -9.82
C LYS A 195 10.28 4.44 -9.99
N GLN A 196 11.48 3.88 -10.16
CA GLN A 196 11.70 2.44 -10.21
C GLN A 196 11.28 1.75 -8.90
N GLU A 197 11.65 2.27 -7.73
CA GLU A 197 11.22 1.72 -6.44
C GLU A 197 9.69 1.78 -6.29
N GLN A 198 9.04 2.90 -6.64
CA GLN A 198 7.58 3.02 -6.64
C GLN A 198 6.90 1.97 -7.54
N GLN A 199 7.51 1.65 -8.68
CA GLN A 199 7.01 0.66 -9.62
C GLN A 199 7.20 -0.76 -9.07
N GLN A 200 8.32 -1.06 -8.44
CA GLN A 200 8.58 -2.34 -7.78
C GLN A 200 7.55 -2.63 -6.70
N HIS A 201 7.25 -1.65 -5.85
CA HIS A 201 6.22 -1.76 -4.82
C HIS A 201 4.83 -2.01 -5.40
N TYR A 202 4.48 -1.36 -6.50
CA TYR A 202 3.23 -1.64 -7.21
C TYR A 202 3.17 -3.08 -7.75
N PHE A 203 4.24 -3.58 -8.36
CA PHE A 203 4.26 -4.96 -8.85
C PHE A 203 4.19 -5.98 -7.72
N ALA A 204 4.90 -5.75 -6.62
CA ALA A 204 4.81 -6.60 -5.43
C ALA A 204 3.41 -6.55 -4.80
N SER A 205 2.70 -5.41 -4.86
CA SER A 205 1.35 -5.29 -4.30
C SER A 205 0.31 -6.12 -5.07
N ARG A 206 0.61 -6.49 -6.33
CA ARG A 206 -0.21 -7.43 -7.10
C ARG A 206 -0.20 -8.84 -6.50
N LEU A 207 0.91 -9.26 -5.86
CA LEU A 207 1.01 -10.57 -5.18
C LEU A 207 -0.11 -10.72 -4.15
N ILE A 208 -0.27 -9.72 -3.29
CA ILE A 208 -1.25 -9.70 -2.20
C ILE A 208 -2.62 -9.14 -2.62
N ASN A 209 -2.86 -8.90 -3.92
CA ASN A 209 -4.11 -8.33 -4.44
C ASN A 209 -4.53 -7.02 -3.73
N ASN A 210 -3.59 -6.10 -3.50
CA ASN A 210 -3.89 -4.83 -2.82
C ASN A 210 -4.73 -3.91 -3.73
N TRP A 211 -6.00 -3.69 -3.37
CA TRP A 211 -6.94 -2.83 -4.10
C TRP A 211 -6.77 -1.34 -3.83
N ASP A 212 -5.96 -0.97 -2.84
CA ASP A 212 -5.80 0.41 -2.39
C ASP A 212 -4.32 0.81 -2.32
N TYR A 213 -3.47 0.29 -3.21
CA TYR A 213 -2.03 0.58 -3.21
C TYR A 213 -1.72 2.08 -3.23
N LEU A 214 -2.52 2.88 -3.95
CA LEU A 214 -2.38 4.34 -3.96
C LEU A 214 -3.74 5.01 -4.12
N ASN A 215 -4.11 5.82 -3.13
CA ASN A 215 -5.32 6.63 -3.15
C ASN A 215 -5.09 8.00 -3.84
N PHE A 216 -6.14 8.80 -4.04
CA PHE A 216 -6.05 10.10 -4.72
C PHE A 216 -5.24 11.16 -3.96
N SER A 217 -4.93 10.92 -2.68
CA SER A 217 -4.04 11.77 -1.88
C SER A 217 -2.60 11.26 -1.84
N PHE A 218 -2.35 10.10 -2.44
CA PHE A 218 -1.05 9.44 -2.54
C PHE A 218 -0.49 9.03 -1.15
N CYS A 219 -1.33 8.41 -0.31
CA CYS A 219 -1.02 8.12 1.12
C CYS A 219 -0.89 6.63 1.53
N ASN A 220 -0.79 5.67 0.60
CA ASN A 220 -0.60 4.24 0.91
C ASN A 220 0.76 3.69 0.40
N PHE A 221 1.57 4.59 -0.15
CA PHE A 221 2.97 4.39 -0.49
C PHE A 221 3.70 5.71 -0.23
N GLY A 222 4.97 5.64 0.14
CA GLY A 222 5.79 6.81 0.36
C GLY A 222 7.28 6.46 0.38
N TYR A 223 8.08 7.42 0.83
CA TYR A 223 9.52 7.25 0.96
C TYR A 223 9.99 7.53 2.38
N PHE A 224 11.04 6.83 2.78
CA PHE A 224 11.73 7.04 4.05
C PHE A 224 13.26 6.98 3.85
N GLN A 225 14.01 7.48 4.81
CA GLN A 225 15.47 7.39 4.86
C GLN A 225 15.85 6.32 5.88
N PRO A 226 16.37 5.16 5.46
CA PRO A 226 16.82 4.14 6.41
C PRO A 226 17.93 4.69 7.31
N ASP A 227 17.94 4.29 8.58
CA ASP A 227 18.99 4.69 9.53
C ASP A 227 20.40 4.34 9.02
N THR A 228 20.52 3.25 8.28
CA THR A 228 21.76 2.74 7.70
C THR A 228 22.20 3.49 6.43
N ALA A 229 21.34 4.33 5.86
CA ALA A 229 21.58 5.03 4.60
C ALA A 229 20.84 6.38 4.57
N LYS A 230 21.27 7.32 5.43
CA LYS A 230 20.58 8.61 5.64
C LYS A 230 20.43 9.49 4.40
N ASP A 231 21.23 9.28 3.36
CA ASP A 231 21.15 10.05 2.10
C ASP A 231 20.42 9.31 0.98
N GLN A 232 19.83 8.15 1.27
CA GLN A 232 19.10 7.34 0.29
C GLN A 232 17.64 7.20 0.73
N TYR A 233 16.73 7.48 -0.21
CA TYR A 233 15.32 7.23 -0.01
C TYR A 233 14.97 5.80 -0.47
N ARG A 234 14.16 5.12 0.34
CA ARG A 234 13.60 3.79 0.02
C ARG A 234 12.09 3.87 -0.01
N GLY A 235 11.46 3.09 -0.89
CA GLY A 235 10.01 2.97 -0.93
C GLY A 235 9.48 2.23 0.30
N MET A 236 8.30 2.62 0.78
CA MET A 236 7.55 1.86 1.77
C MET A 236 6.06 1.86 1.42
N THR A 237 5.45 0.67 1.41
CA THR A 237 3.99 0.50 1.29
C THR A 237 3.39 0.36 2.68
N VAL A 238 2.26 1.04 2.91
CA VAL A 238 1.55 1.07 4.19
C VAL A 238 0.06 0.85 3.96
N ASP A 239 -0.67 0.56 5.04
CA ASP A 239 -2.13 0.35 5.04
C ASP A 239 -2.59 -0.80 4.13
N PHE A 240 -2.52 -2.02 4.66
CA PHE A 240 -2.80 -3.24 3.89
C PHE A 240 -4.26 -3.71 3.98
N GLY A 241 -5.17 -2.88 4.51
CA GLY A 241 -6.56 -3.27 4.80
C GLY A 241 -7.45 -3.61 3.60
N GLY A 242 -6.97 -3.41 2.36
CA GLY A 242 -7.61 -3.80 1.10
C GLY A 242 -6.88 -4.92 0.35
N SER A 243 -6.09 -5.73 1.05
CA SER A 243 -5.28 -6.82 0.50
C SER A 243 -5.89 -8.18 0.84
N GLY A 244 -5.37 -9.26 0.23
CA GLY A 244 -5.78 -10.64 0.52
C GLY A 244 -7.20 -10.94 0.03
N THR A 245 -8.00 -11.52 0.91
CA THR A 245 -9.44 -11.74 0.74
C THR A 245 -10.28 -10.47 0.92
N LEU A 246 -9.72 -9.44 1.55
CA LEU A 246 -10.45 -8.21 1.91
C LEU A 246 -10.44 -7.18 0.77
N GLY A 247 -11.62 -6.61 0.56
CA GLY A 247 -11.79 -5.44 -0.28
C GLY A 247 -12.17 -4.22 0.57
N PHE A 248 -13.13 -3.42 0.09
CA PHE A 248 -13.44 -2.17 0.76
C PHE A 248 -14.46 -2.27 1.89
N GLY A 249 -14.07 -1.69 3.01
CA GLY A 249 -14.94 -1.47 4.15
C GLY A 249 -15.25 -2.74 4.93
N GLY A 250 -14.22 -3.56 5.16
CA GLY A 250 -14.27 -4.78 5.97
C GLY A 250 -15.11 -5.90 5.37
N LEU A 251 -15.40 -5.82 4.08
CA LEU A 251 -16.10 -6.83 3.31
C LEU A 251 -15.09 -7.65 2.52
N SER A 252 -15.48 -8.86 2.14
CA SER A 252 -14.70 -9.63 1.17
C SER A 252 -14.58 -8.86 -0.15
N LYS A 253 -13.60 -9.23 -0.97
CA LYS A 253 -13.45 -8.66 -2.32
C LYS A 253 -14.73 -8.85 -3.16
N ALA A 254 -15.34 -10.02 -3.12
CA ALA A 254 -16.58 -10.31 -3.86
C ALA A 254 -17.76 -9.43 -3.40
N GLU A 255 -17.94 -9.26 -2.10
CA GLU A 255 -19.00 -8.45 -1.51
C GLU A 255 -18.79 -6.94 -1.73
N SER A 256 -17.53 -6.51 -1.76
CA SER A 256 -17.17 -5.10 -1.91
C SER A 256 -17.09 -4.63 -3.36
N PHE A 257 -17.41 -5.47 -4.35
CA PHE A 257 -17.37 -5.10 -5.77
C PHE A 257 -18.09 -3.78 -6.07
N GLU A 258 -19.34 -3.63 -5.60
CA GLU A 258 -20.11 -2.40 -5.83
C GLU A 258 -19.47 -1.17 -5.16
N ARG A 259 -18.82 -1.35 -4.02
CA ARG A 259 -18.06 -0.26 -3.38
C ARG A 259 -16.79 0.05 -4.17
N ALA A 260 -16.12 -0.97 -4.71
CA ALA A 260 -14.89 -0.85 -5.47
C ALA A 260 -15.08 -0.09 -6.79
N THR A 261 -16.24 -0.21 -7.43
CA THR A 261 -16.58 0.54 -8.65
C THR A 261 -17.06 1.96 -8.39
N GLN A 262 -17.32 2.32 -7.12
CA GLN A 262 -17.72 3.66 -6.69
C GLN A 262 -16.55 4.46 -6.11
N GLY A 263 -16.67 5.79 -6.12
CA GLY A 263 -15.71 6.67 -5.46
C GLY A 263 -15.60 6.38 -3.96
N ALA A 264 -14.38 6.34 -3.42
CA ALA A 264 -14.12 6.02 -2.01
C ALA A 264 -14.89 6.90 -1.02
N ARG A 265 -15.12 8.16 -1.40
CA ARG A 265 -15.79 9.19 -0.61
C ARG A 265 -16.54 10.14 -1.56
N PRO A 266 -17.60 10.83 -1.10
CA PRO A 266 -18.30 11.83 -1.91
C PRO A 266 -17.39 12.94 -2.45
N GLU A 267 -16.33 13.28 -1.72
CA GLU A 267 -15.36 14.33 -2.07
C GLU A 267 -14.31 13.87 -3.09
N ASN A 268 -14.23 12.56 -3.37
CA ASN A 268 -13.28 12.03 -4.35
C ASN A 268 -13.68 12.53 -5.75
N PRO A 269 -12.80 13.30 -6.43
CA PRO A 269 -13.13 13.88 -7.72
C PRO A 269 -13.00 12.89 -8.88
N LEU A 270 -12.41 11.72 -8.63
CA LEU A 270 -12.04 10.77 -9.67
C LEU A 270 -13.18 9.79 -9.90
N GLN A 271 -13.59 9.68 -11.16
CA GLN A 271 -14.34 8.51 -11.60
C GLN A 271 -13.41 7.30 -11.65
N SER A 272 -13.94 6.10 -11.38
CA SER A 272 -13.19 4.88 -11.61
C SER A 272 -12.85 4.79 -13.11
N THR A 273 -11.55 4.81 -13.44
CA THR A 273 -11.06 4.54 -14.80
C THR A 273 -10.74 3.06 -14.99
N SER A 274 -11.15 2.23 -14.04
CA SER A 274 -10.87 0.80 -14.06
C SER A 274 -11.90 0.08 -14.94
N LEU A 275 -11.45 -0.87 -15.77
CA LEU A 275 -12.30 -1.92 -16.36
C LEU A 275 -12.56 -3.04 -15.34
N PHE A 276 -12.63 -2.70 -14.04
CA PHE A 276 -12.75 -3.67 -12.96
C PHE A 276 -14.12 -4.32 -13.04
N GLU A 277 -14.12 -5.60 -13.40
CA GLU A 277 -15.32 -6.41 -13.56
C GLU A 277 -15.54 -7.32 -12.35
N ARG A 278 -16.76 -7.83 -12.20
CA ARG A 278 -17.10 -8.72 -11.07
C ARG A 278 -16.22 -9.96 -11.01
N LYS A 279 -15.74 -10.47 -12.15
CA LYS A 279 -14.79 -11.59 -12.20
C LYS A 279 -13.45 -11.26 -11.52
N ASP A 280 -13.02 -9.99 -11.58
CA ASP A 280 -11.77 -9.49 -10.98
C ASP A 280 -11.90 -9.29 -9.45
N SER A 281 -13.12 -9.38 -8.92
CA SER A 281 -13.41 -9.26 -7.49
C SER A 281 -13.16 -10.53 -6.68
N THR A 282 -12.67 -11.59 -7.32
CA THR A 282 -12.39 -12.87 -6.64
C THR A 282 -10.93 -12.91 -6.20
N PHE A 283 -10.70 -13.27 -4.93
CA PHE A 283 -9.36 -13.65 -4.48
C PHE A 283 -9.14 -15.14 -4.73
N SER A 284 -8.33 -15.47 -5.74
CA SER A 284 -8.01 -16.85 -6.12
C SER A 284 -6.57 -16.98 -6.62
N SER A 285 -6.19 -18.23 -6.92
CA SER A 285 -4.94 -18.59 -7.62
C SER A 285 -4.86 -18.00 -9.03
N ASP A 286 -6.00 -17.66 -9.63
CA ASP A 286 -6.05 -17.13 -11.00
C ASP A 286 -5.46 -15.71 -11.03
N PHE A 287 -4.25 -15.61 -11.57
CA PHE A 287 -3.75 -14.35 -12.13
C PHE A 287 -4.36 -14.18 -13.52
N PRO A 288 -5.02 -13.07 -13.86
CA PRO A 288 -5.55 -12.88 -15.20
C PRO A 288 -4.44 -12.96 -16.29
N PRO A 289 -4.77 -13.33 -17.54
CA PRO A 289 -3.79 -13.77 -18.55
C PRO A 289 -2.82 -12.70 -19.07
N SER A 290 -3.14 -11.42 -18.89
CA SER A 290 -2.16 -10.35 -19.03
C SER A 290 -1.93 -9.76 -17.65
N LEU A 291 -0.83 -9.05 -17.47
CA LEU A 291 -0.53 -8.18 -16.34
C LEU A 291 -1.58 -7.05 -16.17
N THR A 292 -2.87 -7.34 -16.32
CA THR A 292 -3.95 -6.44 -16.70
C THR A 292 -3.77 -5.16 -15.91
N GLY A 293 -3.48 -4.09 -16.64
CA GLY A 293 -2.94 -2.87 -16.05
C GLY A 293 -3.86 -2.24 -15.01
N ILE A 294 -3.72 -0.94 -14.87
CA ILE A 294 -4.61 -0.08 -14.05
C ILE A 294 -6.09 -0.48 -14.16
N SER A 295 -6.52 -0.99 -15.31
CA SER A 295 -7.87 -1.45 -15.57
C SER A 295 -8.44 -2.53 -14.64
N THR A 296 -7.66 -3.37 -13.94
CA THR A 296 -8.23 -4.41 -13.03
C THR A 296 -8.02 -4.11 -11.55
N ILE A 297 -7.46 -2.95 -11.21
CA ILE A 297 -7.40 -2.48 -9.83
C ILE A 297 -8.49 -1.43 -9.65
N PRO A 298 -9.43 -1.60 -8.72
CA PRO A 298 -10.47 -0.60 -8.55
C PRO A 298 -9.86 0.75 -8.16
N ARG A 299 -10.49 1.85 -8.62
CA ARG A 299 -10.06 3.23 -8.29
C ARG A 299 -8.60 3.55 -8.66
N SER A 300 -8.03 2.83 -9.61
CA SER A 300 -6.62 2.90 -10.04
C SER A 300 -6.17 4.18 -10.74
N ARG A 301 -7.04 5.18 -10.90
CA ARG A 301 -6.69 6.49 -11.50
C ARG A 301 -5.39 7.09 -10.91
N PRO A 302 -5.13 7.06 -9.58
CA PRO A 302 -3.86 7.53 -9.02
C PRO A 302 -2.61 6.79 -9.52
N LEU A 303 -2.77 5.51 -9.90
CA LEU A 303 -1.69 4.66 -10.39
C LEU A 303 -1.22 5.02 -11.80
N LEU A 304 -2.02 5.74 -12.59
CA LEU A 304 -1.65 6.13 -13.97
C LEU A 304 -0.30 6.83 -14.02
N SER A 305 -0.05 7.76 -13.10
CA SER A 305 1.24 8.46 -13.05
C SER A 305 2.43 7.52 -12.75
N THR A 306 2.20 6.46 -11.98
CA THR A 306 3.22 5.46 -11.62
C THR A 306 3.53 4.50 -12.77
N ILE A 307 2.51 4.02 -13.50
CA ILE A 307 2.66 2.86 -14.38
C ILE A 307 2.17 3.02 -15.82
N LYS A 308 1.76 4.22 -16.26
CA LYS A 308 1.25 4.46 -17.64
C LYS A 308 2.13 3.86 -18.74
N ASP A 309 3.44 4.05 -18.65
CA ASP A 309 4.39 3.60 -19.66
C ASP A 309 4.51 2.07 -19.66
N MET A 310 4.43 1.47 -18.46
CA MET A 310 4.51 0.03 -18.29
C MET A 310 3.23 -0.66 -18.74
N VAL A 311 2.04 -0.10 -18.48
CA VAL A 311 0.77 -0.70 -18.95
C VAL A 311 0.76 -0.81 -20.47
N LYS A 312 1.24 0.21 -21.18
CA LYS A 312 1.40 0.15 -22.63
C LYS A 312 2.34 -1.00 -23.03
N THR A 313 3.51 -1.07 -22.39
CA THR A 313 4.50 -2.13 -22.65
C THR A 313 3.98 -3.53 -22.32
N GLU A 314 3.27 -3.71 -21.20
CA GLU A 314 2.67 -4.99 -20.80
C GLU A 314 1.63 -5.46 -21.82
N ASN A 315 0.80 -4.54 -22.35
CA ASN A 315 -0.14 -4.84 -23.42
C ASN A 315 0.57 -5.20 -24.73
N ASP A 316 1.61 -4.44 -25.12
CA ASP A 316 2.40 -4.72 -26.31
C ASP A 316 3.07 -6.11 -26.22
N ILE A 317 3.52 -6.53 -25.02
CA ILE A 317 4.08 -7.86 -24.78
C ILE A 317 3.01 -8.94 -24.83
N TYR A 318 1.86 -8.70 -24.24
CA TYR A 318 0.76 -9.67 -24.29
C TYR A 318 0.35 -9.96 -25.75
N GLU A 319 0.31 -8.92 -26.58
CA GLU A 319 -0.01 -9.03 -28.00
C GLU A 319 1.15 -9.63 -28.83
N ALA A 320 2.38 -9.12 -28.68
CA ALA A 320 3.52 -9.50 -29.50
C ALA A 320 4.31 -10.72 -28.98
N LYS A 321 4.06 -11.13 -27.74
CA LYS A 321 4.77 -12.20 -26.99
C LYS A 321 6.29 -12.02 -26.93
N ASN A 322 6.78 -10.78 -26.96
CA ASN A 322 8.21 -10.48 -26.97
C ASN A 322 8.63 -9.51 -25.85
N ILE A 323 9.12 -10.09 -24.76
CA ILE A 323 9.66 -9.35 -23.60
C ILE A 323 11.01 -8.69 -23.92
N GLN A 324 11.80 -9.27 -24.83
CA GLN A 324 13.20 -8.84 -25.04
C GLN A 324 13.33 -7.42 -25.59
N SER A 325 12.39 -6.98 -26.42
CA SER A 325 12.37 -5.61 -26.94
C SER A 325 12.01 -4.56 -25.88
N HIS A 326 11.61 -4.99 -24.68
CA HIS A 326 11.05 -4.15 -23.63
C HIS A 326 11.76 -4.29 -22.27
N GLU A 327 12.89 -5.01 -22.20
CA GLU A 327 13.60 -5.36 -20.96
C GLU A 327 13.86 -4.15 -20.05
N LYS A 328 14.27 -3.00 -20.62
CA LYS A 328 14.51 -1.77 -19.86
C LYS A 328 13.24 -1.20 -19.22
N ALA A 329 12.11 -1.20 -19.94
CA ALA A 329 10.84 -0.70 -19.44
C ALA A 329 10.24 -1.64 -18.38
N LEU A 330 10.52 -2.94 -18.49
CA LEU A 330 10.10 -3.96 -17.53
C LEU A 330 11.07 -4.20 -16.38
N GLY A 331 12.19 -3.48 -16.31
CA GLY A 331 13.21 -3.66 -15.26
C GLY A 331 12.63 -3.77 -13.84
N PRO A 332 11.70 -2.90 -13.41
CA PRO A 332 11.04 -3.00 -12.11
C PRO A 332 10.27 -4.32 -11.91
N ALA A 333 9.54 -4.79 -12.93
CA ALA A 333 8.75 -6.01 -12.88
C ALA A 333 9.63 -7.27 -12.91
N LEU A 334 10.70 -7.25 -13.71
CA LEU A 334 11.70 -8.32 -13.76
C LEU A 334 12.45 -8.46 -12.43
N GLU A 335 12.78 -7.35 -11.78
CA GLU A 335 13.36 -7.38 -10.44
C GLU A 335 12.39 -8.00 -9.42
N VAL A 336 11.10 -7.64 -9.46
CA VAL A 336 10.10 -8.24 -8.57
C VAL A 336 9.94 -9.73 -8.86
N ALA A 337 9.89 -10.14 -10.13
CA ALA A 337 9.87 -11.56 -10.51
C ALA A 337 11.10 -12.31 -10.00
N TYR A 338 12.29 -11.67 -10.02
CA TYR A 338 13.50 -12.21 -9.41
C TYR A 338 13.38 -12.34 -7.88
N ARG A 339 12.91 -11.31 -7.18
CA ARG A 339 12.68 -11.35 -5.72
C ARG A 339 11.75 -12.50 -5.34
N LEU A 340 10.68 -12.70 -6.12
CA LEU A 340 9.74 -13.81 -5.92
C LEU A 340 10.35 -15.18 -6.25
N SER A 341 11.28 -15.26 -7.21
CA SER A 341 11.93 -16.54 -7.56
C SER A 341 12.94 -16.99 -6.51
N VAL A 342 13.55 -16.06 -5.78
CA VAL A 342 14.45 -16.36 -4.65
C VAL A 342 13.73 -16.48 -3.31
N LEU A 343 12.46 -16.08 -3.22
CA LEU A 343 11.61 -16.25 -2.04
C LEU A 343 11.27 -17.74 -1.82
N PRO A 344 11.78 -18.38 -0.75
CA PRO A 344 11.60 -19.82 -0.55
C PRO A 344 10.14 -20.17 -0.30
N GLU A 345 9.63 -21.17 -1.04
CA GLU A 345 8.28 -21.71 -0.80
C GLU A 345 8.09 -22.29 0.60
N PRO A 346 9.08 -23.01 1.20
CA PRO A 346 8.98 -23.44 2.60
C PRO A 346 8.78 -22.28 3.59
N ALA A 347 9.35 -21.10 3.31
CA ALA A 347 9.17 -19.93 4.16
C ALA A 347 7.74 -19.38 4.09
N LEU A 348 7.12 -19.39 2.91
CA LEU A 348 5.69 -19.02 2.76
C LEU A 348 4.78 -19.99 3.52
N GLN A 349 5.02 -21.29 3.37
CA GLN A 349 4.26 -22.32 4.05
C GLN A 349 4.39 -22.20 5.58
N GLN A 350 5.62 -22.02 6.07
CA GLN A 350 5.87 -21.82 7.50
C GLN A 350 5.16 -20.56 8.01
N PHE A 351 5.33 -19.43 7.31
CA PHE A 351 4.70 -18.16 7.69
C PHE A 351 3.18 -18.29 7.82
N PHE A 352 2.49 -18.89 6.84
CA PHE A 352 1.05 -19.07 6.94
C PHE A 352 0.64 -20.11 7.97
N THR A 353 1.43 -21.16 8.20
CA THR A 353 1.17 -22.13 9.26
C THR A 353 1.21 -21.47 10.64
N GLU A 354 2.12 -20.53 10.83
CA GLU A 354 2.32 -19.83 12.12
C GLU A 354 1.38 -18.63 12.29
N ASN A 355 1.02 -17.94 11.20
CA ASN A 355 0.35 -16.63 11.28
C ASN A 355 -1.03 -16.58 10.61
N TRP A 356 -1.41 -17.55 9.77
CA TRP A 356 -2.77 -17.62 9.20
C TRP A 356 -3.71 -18.38 10.11
N VAL A 357 -4.71 -17.68 10.61
CA VAL A 357 -5.63 -18.22 11.59
C VAL A 357 -6.76 -18.98 10.89
N ALA A 358 -6.47 -20.23 10.49
CA ALA A 358 -7.50 -21.19 10.09
C ALA A 358 -8.02 -21.99 11.29
N GLY A 359 -8.76 -21.34 12.17
CA GLY A 359 -9.45 -22.06 13.25
C GLY A 359 -10.38 -21.12 13.99
N GLY A 360 -11.67 -21.47 14.06
CA GLY A 360 -12.67 -20.70 14.81
C GLY A 360 -12.44 -20.61 16.32
N GLN A 361 -11.28 -21.07 16.84
CA GLN A 361 -10.96 -21.05 18.27
C GLN A 361 -10.31 -19.74 18.73
N ASP A 362 -9.43 -19.11 17.93
CA ASP A 362 -8.68 -17.92 18.38
C ASP A 362 -9.33 -16.59 17.96
N PHE A 363 -10.12 -16.60 16.88
CA PHE A 363 -10.96 -15.48 16.45
C PHE A 363 -12.39 -15.97 16.17
N PRO A 364 -13.26 -16.04 17.20
CA PRO A 364 -14.61 -16.60 17.07
C PRO A 364 -15.55 -15.76 16.18
N TYR A 365 -15.12 -14.58 15.72
CA TYR A 365 -15.91 -13.63 14.94
C TYR A 365 -15.64 -13.68 13.43
N ARG A 366 -15.48 -14.90 12.89
CA ARG A 366 -15.73 -15.13 11.46
C ARG A 366 -17.23 -14.96 11.22
N ASP A 367 -17.71 -13.75 10.88
CA ASP A 367 -18.44 -13.58 9.61
C ASP A 367 -19.04 -12.21 9.24
N LYS A 368 -19.16 -12.03 7.91
CA LYS A 368 -20.48 -11.76 7.28
C LYS A 368 -20.87 -12.73 6.14
N SER A 369 -19.94 -13.52 5.59
CA SER A 369 -20.15 -14.49 4.50
C SER A 369 -19.12 -15.64 4.57
N PRO A 370 -19.46 -16.81 5.16
CA PRO A 370 -18.49 -17.86 5.50
C PRO A 370 -17.87 -18.52 4.27
N GLU A 371 -18.53 -18.43 3.12
CA GLU A 371 -18.07 -18.88 1.80
C GLU A 371 -16.79 -18.20 1.31
N HIS A 372 -16.35 -17.11 1.95
CA HIS A 372 -15.12 -16.38 1.60
C HIS A 372 -13.96 -16.62 2.57
N ASN A 373 -14.15 -17.47 3.59
CA ASN A 373 -13.09 -17.85 4.51
C ASN A 373 -12.16 -18.88 3.86
N VAL A 374 -10.91 -18.48 3.62
CA VAL A 374 -9.85 -19.39 3.17
C VAL A 374 -9.12 -19.99 4.36
N ASP A 375 -8.96 -21.31 4.40
CA ASP A 375 -8.12 -21.99 5.38
C ASP A 375 -6.61 -21.78 5.08
N THR A 376 -5.74 -22.25 5.97
CA THR A 376 -4.28 -22.08 5.85
C THR A 376 -3.71 -22.78 4.63
N GLN A 377 -4.23 -23.97 4.30
CA GLN A 377 -3.78 -24.70 3.13
C GLN A 377 -4.20 -23.96 1.86
N GLN A 378 -5.45 -23.51 1.79
CA GLN A 378 -5.95 -22.74 0.66
C GLN A 378 -5.20 -21.41 0.50
N MET A 379 -4.97 -20.66 1.59
CA MET A 379 -4.21 -19.42 1.54
C MET A 379 -2.77 -19.65 1.06
N THR A 380 -2.10 -20.68 1.59
CA THR A 380 -0.75 -21.06 1.16
C THR A 380 -0.71 -21.41 -0.32
N THR A 381 -1.64 -22.25 -0.78
CA THR A 381 -1.76 -22.64 -2.20
C THR A 381 -2.01 -21.43 -3.08
N ILE A 382 -2.98 -20.57 -2.74
CA ILE A 382 -3.27 -19.35 -3.51
C ILE A 382 -2.01 -18.49 -3.63
N MET A 383 -1.30 -18.24 -2.54
CA MET A 383 -0.12 -17.37 -2.59
C MET A 383 1.06 -17.99 -3.34
N ALA A 384 1.26 -19.30 -3.22
CA ALA A 384 2.27 -20.01 -4.00
C ALA A 384 1.94 -19.97 -5.51
N ASP A 385 0.68 -20.24 -5.87
CA ASP A 385 0.21 -20.19 -7.26
C ASP A 385 0.35 -18.77 -7.83
N ARG A 386 -0.05 -17.76 -7.06
CA ARG A 386 0.08 -16.34 -7.41
C ARG A 386 1.55 -15.94 -7.64
N LYS A 387 2.45 -16.38 -6.77
CA LYS A 387 3.90 -16.18 -6.92
C LYS A 387 4.41 -16.81 -8.22
N ASN A 388 4.07 -18.07 -8.46
CA ASN A 388 4.53 -18.83 -9.61
C ASN A 388 3.97 -18.25 -10.92
N ALA A 389 2.69 -17.88 -10.95
CA ALA A 389 2.06 -17.24 -12.10
C ALA A 389 2.76 -15.92 -12.48
N PHE A 390 3.14 -15.09 -11.50
CA PHE A 390 3.90 -13.87 -11.75
C PHE A 390 5.29 -14.16 -12.35
N ILE A 391 5.99 -15.18 -11.84
CA ILE A 391 7.30 -15.60 -12.36
C ILE A 391 7.18 -16.12 -13.79
N ASP A 392 6.21 -17.00 -14.05
CA ASP A 392 5.99 -17.62 -15.36
C ASP A 392 5.64 -16.60 -16.44
N GLN A 393 4.91 -15.55 -16.05
CA GLN A 393 4.53 -14.45 -16.91
C GLN A 393 5.73 -13.69 -17.50
N PHE A 394 6.77 -13.45 -16.70
CA PHE A 394 8.00 -12.83 -17.19
C PHE A 394 8.97 -13.86 -17.78
N GLY A 395 8.81 -15.13 -17.41
CA GLY A 395 9.56 -16.25 -17.96
C GLY A 395 10.99 -16.33 -17.43
N ARG A 396 11.37 -17.53 -16.96
CA ARG A 396 12.67 -17.81 -16.32
C ARG A 396 13.88 -17.25 -17.08
N ARG A 397 13.92 -17.39 -18.41
CA ARG A 397 15.04 -16.89 -19.24
C ARG A 397 15.23 -15.38 -19.16
N ASN A 398 14.15 -14.60 -19.08
CA ASN A 398 14.25 -13.15 -19.00
C ASN A 398 14.67 -12.71 -17.59
N ILE A 399 14.23 -13.44 -16.57
CA ILE A 399 14.64 -13.22 -15.18
C ILE A 399 16.14 -13.52 -15.00
N GLU A 400 16.62 -14.66 -15.49
CA GLU A 400 18.05 -15.04 -15.48
C GLU A 400 18.91 -14.04 -16.25
N ARG A 401 18.41 -13.54 -17.39
CA ARG A 401 19.08 -12.49 -18.16
C ARG A 401 19.12 -11.16 -17.41
N TRP A 402 18.02 -10.75 -16.78
CA TRP A 402 17.99 -9.55 -15.94
C TRP A 402 19.00 -9.67 -14.80
N GLU A 403 19.07 -10.81 -14.12
CA GLU A 403 20.07 -11.08 -13.07
C GLU A 403 21.50 -10.95 -13.62
N ALA A 404 21.80 -11.60 -14.75
CA ALA A 404 23.11 -11.55 -15.39
C ALA A 404 23.52 -10.12 -15.81
N ASN A 405 22.55 -9.31 -16.23
CA ASN A 405 22.75 -7.91 -16.62
C ASN A 405 22.84 -6.96 -15.42
N ASN A 406 22.38 -7.37 -14.24
CA ASN A 406 22.30 -6.54 -13.03
C ASN A 406 22.84 -7.27 -11.77
N PRO A 407 24.07 -7.80 -11.79
CA PRO A 407 24.56 -8.73 -10.76
C PRO A 407 24.58 -8.12 -9.35
N GLU A 408 24.97 -6.85 -9.22
CA GLU A 408 24.99 -6.15 -7.92
C GLU A 408 23.57 -5.96 -7.36
N ARG A 409 22.63 -5.54 -8.22
CA ARG A 409 21.23 -5.34 -7.81
C ARG A 409 20.56 -6.66 -7.48
N ALA A 410 20.83 -7.72 -8.23
CA ALA A 410 20.33 -9.06 -7.94
C ALA A 410 20.87 -9.58 -6.59
N ALA A 411 22.16 -9.40 -6.31
CA ALA A 411 22.76 -9.76 -5.02
C ALA A 411 22.11 -8.98 -3.86
N GLN A 412 21.90 -7.66 -4.04
CA GLN A 412 21.20 -6.84 -3.06
C GLN A 412 19.76 -7.33 -2.84
N ALA A 413 18.98 -7.55 -3.91
CA ALA A 413 17.60 -8.00 -3.82
C ALA A 413 17.49 -9.36 -3.11
N ARG A 414 18.42 -10.29 -3.39
CA ARG A 414 18.50 -11.58 -2.70
C ARG A 414 18.78 -11.41 -1.20
N ALA A 415 19.74 -10.57 -0.84
CA ALA A 415 20.05 -10.30 0.57
C ALA A 415 18.88 -9.62 1.31
N GLU A 416 18.16 -8.72 0.64
CA GLU A 416 16.96 -8.08 1.18
C GLU A 416 15.82 -9.09 1.41
N VAL A 417 15.59 -10.00 0.47
CA VAL A 417 14.61 -11.10 0.64
C VAL A 417 15.02 -12.02 1.78
N GLU A 418 16.27 -12.48 1.82
CA GLU A 418 16.78 -13.36 2.88
C GLU A 418 16.64 -12.70 4.27
N HIS A 419 17.05 -11.43 4.38
CA HIS A 419 16.93 -10.68 5.63
C HIS A 419 15.47 -10.52 6.06
N ALA A 420 14.57 -10.20 5.12
CA ALA A 420 13.14 -10.05 5.42
C ALA A 420 12.48 -11.36 5.81
N VAL A 421 12.78 -12.46 5.10
CA VAL A 421 12.30 -13.80 5.44
C VAL A 421 12.77 -14.21 6.83
N ASN A 422 14.05 -14.08 7.14
CA ASN A 422 14.57 -14.43 8.47
C ASN A 422 13.95 -13.55 9.56
N SER A 423 13.74 -12.27 9.26
CA SER A 423 13.05 -11.37 10.17
C SER A 423 11.64 -11.88 10.47
N VAL A 424 10.82 -12.13 9.45
CA VAL A 424 9.42 -12.54 9.60
C VAL A 424 9.28 -13.97 10.18
N VAL A 425 10.11 -14.92 9.76
CA VAL A 425 9.98 -16.36 10.08
C VAL A 425 10.72 -16.79 11.34
N GLU A 426 11.89 -16.19 11.68
CA GLU A 426 12.66 -16.57 12.89
C GLU A 426 12.11 -15.94 14.19
N GLY A 427 10.83 -15.55 14.22
CA GLY A 427 10.13 -15.17 15.44
C GLY A 427 10.38 -13.74 15.93
N LYS A 428 10.96 -12.84 15.14
CA LYS A 428 10.95 -11.39 15.48
C LYS A 428 9.56 -10.73 15.27
N TYR A 429 8.62 -11.44 14.65
CA TYR A 429 7.31 -10.94 14.19
C TYR A 429 6.20 -11.97 14.44
N GLU A 430 6.27 -12.76 15.53
CA GLU A 430 5.21 -13.72 15.84
C GLU A 430 3.85 -13.01 16.01
N VAL A 431 2.89 -13.30 15.12
CA VAL A 431 1.48 -12.98 15.34
C VAL A 431 0.93 -14.04 16.30
N ARG A 432 1.04 -13.80 17.61
CA ARG A 432 0.58 -14.78 18.60
C ARG A 432 -0.94 -14.86 18.63
N PRO A 433 -1.53 -16.05 18.44
CA PRO A 433 -2.96 -16.27 18.68
C PRO A 433 -3.30 -16.04 20.15
N LEU A 434 -4.52 -15.56 20.40
CA LEU A 434 -5.07 -15.30 21.73
C LEU A 434 -5.27 -16.59 22.53
N GLY A 435 -4.27 -16.97 23.32
CA GLY A 435 -4.45 -17.86 24.48
C GLY A 435 -4.62 -17.03 25.74
N ALA A 436 -5.25 -17.56 26.79
CA ALA A 436 -5.41 -16.90 28.11
C ALA A 436 -4.10 -16.59 28.87
N GLY A 437 -2.97 -16.48 28.16
CA GLY A 437 -1.68 -16.01 28.61
C GLY A 437 -0.77 -15.53 27.45
N SER A 438 -1.31 -15.27 26.25
CA SER A 438 -0.51 -14.81 25.10
C SER A 438 -0.16 -13.33 25.25
N GLN A 439 1.15 -13.08 25.19
CA GLN A 439 1.81 -11.80 25.43
C GLN A 439 1.09 -10.58 24.83
N THR A 440 0.84 -9.63 25.72
CA THR A 440 0.42 -8.27 25.48
C THR A 440 1.58 -7.50 24.83
N ILE A 441 1.26 -6.71 23.80
CA ILE A 441 1.94 -5.41 23.61
C ILE A 441 1.30 -4.45 24.60
#